data_AF-A0A558R036-F1
#
_entry.id   AF-A0A558R036-F1
#
_cell.length_a   1.000
_cell.length_b   1.000
_cell.length_c   1.000
_cell.angle_alpha   90.00
_cell.angle_beta   90.00
_cell.angle_gamma   90.00
#
_symmetry.space_group_name_H-M   'P 1'
#
loop_
_entity.id
_entity.type
_entity.pdbx_description
1 polymer ?
#
loop_
_entity_poly.entity_id
_entity_poly.type
_entity_poly.pdbx_seq_one_letter_code
_entity_poly.pdbx_strand_id
1 'polypeptide(L)'
;GGGGGGAYVGVPQEKKDMIGRLGELTVYHWLKARQPGQDIDACWKSSNATPFTGREGRDGLGYDFRISHNKQTWYIEVKASVDDPCQFELGETEVRKARDIAQSRSADRYVIAYVANVGNGAATTIDILPNPLAADADGVLNIAGDSIRYTFGRR
;
A
#
# COMPACT_ATOMS: atom_id res chain seq x y z
N GLY A 1 34.17 -30.07 7.71
CA GLY A 1 33.15 -29.74 8.72
C GLY A 1 32.12 -28.86 8.06
N GLY A 2 30.84 -29.25 8.11
CA GLY A 2 29.75 -28.62 7.36
C GLY A 2 29.43 -27.20 7.82
N GLY A 3 29.02 -26.37 6.84
CA GLY A 3 28.62 -24.99 7.02
C GLY A 3 27.24 -24.86 7.67
N GLY A 4 27.14 -23.98 8.65
CA GLY A 4 25.87 -23.50 9.20
C GLY A 4 25.35 -22.36 8.35
N GLY A 5 24.51 -22.66 7.37
CA GLY A 5 23.66 -21.67 6.72
C GLY A 5 22.68 -21.14 7.76
N GLY A 6 22.85 -19.89 8.16
CA GLY A 6 21.88 -19.20 9.02
C GLY A 6 20.53 -19.17 8.32
N ALA A 7 19.55 -19.88 8.87
CA ALA A 7 18.17 -19.78 8.42
C ALA A 7 17.72 -18.32 8.60
N TYR A 8 17.30 -17.69 7.51
CA TYR A 8 16.67 -16.37 7.56
C TYR A 8 15.42 -16.47 8.44
N VAL A 9 15.49 -15.93 9.65
CA VAL A 9 14.33 -15.78 10.52
C VAL A 9 13.55 -14.60 9.96
N GLY A 10 12.55 -14.89 9.13
CA GLY A 10 11.65 -13.87 8.59
C GLY A 10 11.03 -13.04 9.70
N VAL A 11 10.75 -11.77 9.40
CA VAL A 11 10.08 -10.86 10.34
C VAL A 11 8.77 -11.50 10.84
N PRO A 12 8.53 -11.61 12.17
CA PRO A 12 7.31 -12.18 12.72
C PRO A 12 6.06 -11.47 12.19
N GLN A 13 4.97 -12.22 11.98
CA GLN A 13 3.73 -11.67 11.41
C GLN A 13 3.19 -10.49 12.22
N GLU A 14 3.19 -10.59 13.56
CA GLU A 14 2.78 -9.51 14.46
C GLU A 14 3.56 -8.21 14.21
N LYS A 15 4.85 -8.33 13.91
CA LYS A 15 5.70 -7.17 13.60
C LYS A 15 5.34 -6.60 12.23
N LYS A 16 5.02 -7.43 11.23
CA LYS A 16 4.52 -6.96 9.93
C LYS A 16 3.18 -6.22 10.08
N ASP A 17 2.26 -6.76 10.86
CA ASP A 17 0.94 -6.17 11.12
C ASP A 17 1.07 -4.82 11.83
N MET A 18 1.97 -4.72 12.81
CA MET A 18 2.29 -3.46 13.49
C MET A 18 2.86 -2.42 12.52
N ILE A 19 3.81 -2.80 11.65
CA ILE A 19 4.40 -1.91 10.65
C ILE A 19 3.33 -1.41 9.68
N GLY A 20 2.47 -2.30 9.17
CA GLY A 20 1.36 -1.94 8.29
C GLY A 20 0.43 -0.93 8.95
N ARG A 21 -0.01 -1.20 10.18
CA ARG A 21 -0.88 -0.29 10.94
C ARG A 21 -0.24 1.09 11.18
N LEU A 22 1.04 1.13 11.55
CA LEU A 22 1.76 2.40 11.73
C LEU A 22 1.88 3.17 10.41
N GLY A 23 2.11 2.47 9.30
CA GLY A 23 2.10 3.04 7.96
C GLY A 23 0.79 3.72 7.63
N GLU A 24 -0.32 2.99 7.80
CA GLU A 24 -1.65 3.53 7.52
C GLU A 24 -2.02 4.70 8.42
N LEU A 25 -1.67 4.64 9.72
CA LEU A 25 -1.87 5.76 10.64
C LEU A 25 -1.06 7.00 10.23
N THR A 26 0.15 6.80 9.71
CA THR A 26 1.00 7.87 9.19
C THR A 26 0.34 8.52 7.97
N VAL A 27 -0.14 7.72 7.02
CA VAL A 27 -0.86 8.20 5.82
C VAL A 27 -2.17 8.89 6.19
N TYR A 28 -2.90 8.36 7.18
CA TYR A 28 -4.11 8.97 7.71
C TYR A 28 -3.89 10.42 8.18
N HIS A 29 -2.87 10.65 9.01
CA HIS A 29 -2.55 12.01 9.47
C HIS A 29 -2.06 12.92 8.34
N TRP A 30 -1.27 12.37 7.42
CA TRP A 30 -0.82 13.08 6.22
C TRP A 30 -2.00 13.51 5.32
N LEU A 31 -3.00 12.65 5.14
CA LEU A 31 -4.24 12.93 4.42
C LEU A 31 -5.08 13.97 5.14
N LYS A 32 -5.28 13.86 6.46
CA LYS A 32 -6.01 14.87 7.25
C LYS A 32 -5.43 16.26 7.11
N ALA A 33 -4.11 16.39 7.09
CA ALA A 33 -3.44 17.67 6.91
C ALA A 33 -3.62 18.25 5.49
N ARG A 34 -3.67 17.40 4.45
CA ARG A 34 -3.72 17.80 3.04
C ARG A 34 -5.13 17.93 2.47
N GLN A 35 -6.10 17.26 3.08
CA GLN A 35 -7.51 17.21 2.64
C GLN A 35 -8.45 17.60 3.78
N PRO A 36 -8.31 18.81 4.38
CA PRO A 36 -9.06 19.18 5.59
C PRO A 36 -10.58 19.25 5.40
N GLY A 37 -11.07 19.33 4.16
CA GLY A 37 -12.50 19.35 3.84
C GLY A 37 -13.13 17.97 3.60
N GLN A 38 -12.39 16.88 3.78
CA GLN A 38 -12.86 15.52 3.52
C GLN A 38 -12.90 14.70 4.81
N ASP A 39 -13.93 13.87 4.97
CA ASP A 39 -14.04 12.92 6.09
C ASP A 39 -13.04 11.77 5.89
N ILE A 40 -11.80 11.98 6.34
CA ILE A 40 -10.72 11.00 6.19
C ILE A 40 -10.99 9.72 6.99
N ASP A 41 -11.77 9.80 8.07
CA ASP A 41 -12.19 8.62 8.84
C ASP A 41 -13.10 7.73 7.98
N ALA A 42 -13.98 8.32 7.17
CA ALA A 42 -14.77 7.59 6.18
C ALA A 42 -13.92 7.09 5.00
N CYS A 43 -12.83 7.77 4.64
CA CYS A 43 -11.96 7.39 3.53
C CYS A 43 -11.06 6.21 3.85
N TRP A 44 -10.72 5.98 5.12
CA TRP A 44 -9.94 4.83 5.57
C TRP A 44 -10.80 3.55 5.53
N LYS A 45 -10.41 2.59 4.68
CA LYS A 45 -11.20 1.41 4.32
C LYS A 45 -10.66 0.09 4.85
N SER A 46 -9.37 -0.02 5.18
CA SER A 46 -8.81 -1.23 5.76
C SER A 46 -9.38 -1.49 7.18
N SER A 47 -9.29 -2.73 7.64
CA SER A 47 -9.69 -3.11 9.01
C SER A 47 -8.84 -2.44 10.10
N ASN A 48 -7.63 -1.99 9.76
CA ASN A 48 -6.74 -1.22 10.65
C ASN A 48 -7.34 0.12 11.07
N ALA A 49 -8.33 0.65 10.34
CA ALA A 49 -9.06 1.87 10.71
C ALA A 49 -9.96 1.69 11.94
N THR A 50 -10.43 0.46 12.20
CA THR A 50 -11.50 0.18 13.17
C THR A 50 -11.20 0.69 14.58
N PRO A 51 -10.01 0.44 15.17
CA PRO A 51 -9.69 0.91 16.51
C PRO A 51 -9.61 2.44 16.65
N PHE A 52 -9.42 3.17 15.54
CA PHE A 52 -9.23 4.62 15.54
C PHE A 52 -10.49 5.39 15.17
N THR A 53 -11.33 4.81 14.29
CA THR A 53 -12.51 5.46 13.73
C THR A 53 -13.82 4.89 14.27
N GLY A 54 -13.79 3.70 14.87
CA GLY A 54 -14.98 2.94 15.26
C GLY A 54 -15.77 2.36 14.07
N ARG A 55 -15.27 2.51 12.83
CA ARG A 55 -15.92 2.02 11.60
C ARG A 55 -15.31 0.69 11.18
N GLU A 56 -16.15 -0.24 10.76
CA GLU A 56 -15.69 -1.54 10.27
C GLU A 56 -14.99 -1.38 8.91
N GLY A 57 -13.74 -1.87 8.83
CA GLY A 57 -12.97 -1.91 7.60
C GLY A 57 -13.10 -3.23 6.83
N ARG A 58 -12.56 -3.26 5.61
CA ARG A 58 -12.66 -4.40 4.67
C ARG A 58 -11.38 -4.56 3.84
N ASP A 59 -10.53 -5.50 4.24
CA ASP A 59 -9.22 -5.74 3.61
C ASP A 59 -9.33 -6.36 2.21
N GLY A 60 -10.46 -6.98 1.89
CA GLY A 60 -10.72 -7.56 0.56
C GLY A 60 -10.89 -6.55 -0.58
N LEU A 61 -10.79 -5.24 -0.30
CA LEU A 61 -10.96 -4.18 -1.30
C LEU A 61 -9.71 -3.96 -2.17
N GLY A 62 -8.53 -4.33 -1.67
CA GLY A 62 -7.25 -4.15 -2.35
C GLY A 62 -6.74 -2.71 -2.35
N TYR A 63 -7.09 -1.92 -1.34
CA TYR A 63 -6.58 -0.57 -1.06
C TYR A 63 -6.97 -0.17 0.38
N ASP A 64 -6.15 0.65 1.02
CA ASP A 64 -6.39 1.12 2.40
C ASP A 64 -7.24 2.39 2.46
N PHE A 65 -7.11 3.29 1.48
CA PHE A 65 -7.88 4.54 1.45
C PHE A 65 -8.58 4.76 0.12
N ARG A 66 -9.77 5.38 0.18
CA ARG A 66 -10.48 5.92 -0.99
C ARG A 66 -10.82 7.37 -0.76
N ILE A 67 -10.11 8.26 -1.45
CA ILE A 67 -10.30 9.71 -1.34
C ILE A 67 -10.81 10.29 -2.66
N SER A 68 -11.42 11.47 -2.58
CA SER A 68 -11.65 12.31 -3.77
C SER A 68 -10.56 13.37 -3.84
N HIS A 69 -9.84 13.44 -4.96
CA HIS A 69 -8.76 14.38 -5.19
C HIS A 69 -8.81 14.89 -6.64
N ASN A 70 -8.80 16.21 -6.86
CA ASN A 70 -8.84 16.83 -8.20
C ASN A 70 -9.95 16.29 -9.13
N LYS A 71 -11.17 16.10 -8.58
CA LYS A 71 -12.34 15.50 -9.29
C LYS A 71 -12.15 14.03 -9.72
N GLN A 72 -11.11 13.36 -9.24
CA GLN A 72 -10.85 11.93 -9.44
C GLN A 72 -11.03 11.17 -8.14
N THR A 73 -11.36 9.89 -8.23
CA THR A 73 -11.25 8.98 -7.09
C THR A 73 -9.84 8.41 -7.05
N TRP A 74 -9.19 8.51 -5.90
CA TRP A 74 -7.91 7.85 -5.66
C TRP A 74 -8.12 6.66 -4.74
N TYR A 75 -7.61 5.52 -5.17
CA TYR A 75 -7.47 4.29 -4.40
C TYR A 75 -6.01 4.21 -3.96
N ILE A 76 -5.76 4.34 -2.66
CA ILE A 76 -4.41 4.42 -2.12
C ILE A 76 -4.15 3.14 -1.33
N GLU A 77 -3.09 2.44 -1.70
CA GLU A 77 -2.55 1.30 -0.97
C GLU A 77 -1.29 1.73 -0.23
N VAL A 78 -1.18 1.41 1.07
CA VAL A 78 -0.05 1.82 1.91
C VAL A 78 0.98 0.70 1.99
N LYS A 79 2.24 1.02 1.70
CA LYS A 79 3.36 0.09 1.86
C LYS A 79 4.38 0.71 2.79
N ALA A 80 4.58 0.11 3.96
CA ALA A 80 5.41 0.68 5.01
C ALA A 80 6.60 -0.20 5.37
N SER A 81 7.71 0.47 5.72
CA SER A 81 8.95 -0.16 6.16
C SER A 81 9.57 0.64 7.32
N VAL A 82 10.28 -0.04 8.21
CA VAL A 82 11.06 0.59 9.30
C VAL A 82 12.37 1.20 8.83
N ASP A 83 12.81 0.82 7.64
CA ASP A 83 13.95 1.38 6.89
C ASP A 83 13.47 1.89 5.52
N ASP A 84 14.38 2.25 4.63
CA ASP A 84 14.09 2.68 3.26
C ASP A 84 14.69 1.72 2.19
N PRO A 85 14.11 0.52 2.00
CA PRO A 85 14.59 -0.42 0.99
C PRO A 85 14.20 -0.04 -0.44
N CYS A 86 13.35 0.97 -0.65
CA CYS A 86 12.73 1.29 -1.94
C CYS A 86 12.04 0.08 -2.62
N GLN A 87 11.49 -0.83 -1.82
CA GLN A 87 10.87 -2.07 -2.28
C GLN A 87 9.58 -2.35 -1.51
N PHE A 88 8.62 -2.95 -2.19
CA PHE A 88 7.35 -3.39 -1.62
C PHE A 88 6.78 -4.56 -2.42
N GLU A 89 5.89 -5.33 -1.79
CA GLU A 89 5.17 -6.44 -2.41
C GLU A 89 3.70 -6.07 -2.56
N LEU A 90 3.06 -6.57 -3.63
CA LEU A 90 1.62 -6.43 -3.81
C LEU A 90 0.89 -7.75 -3.54
N GLY A 91 -0.18 -7.67 -2.76
CA GLY A 91 -1.13 -8.76 -2.55
C GLY A 91 -2.03 -9.01 -3.75
N GLU A 92 -2.75 -10.14 -3.75
CA GLU A 92 -3.62 -10.51 -4.89
C GLU A 92 -4.77 -9.51 -5.12
N THR A 93 -5.41 -9.04 -4.05
CA THR A 93 -6.51 -8.07 -4.11
C THR A 93 -6.04 -6.72 -4.64
N GLU A 94 -4.85 -6.29 -4.23
CA GLU A 94 -4.18 -5.07 -4.69
C GLU A 94 -3.81 -5.16 -6.16
N VAL A 95 -3.18 -6.25 -6.60
CA VAL A 95 -2.86 -6.49 -8.02
C VAL A 95 -4.13 -6.45 -8.87
N ARG A 96 -5.20 -7.11 -8.41
CA ARG A 96 -6.50 -7.11 -9.11
C ARG A 96 -7.02 -5.68 -9.23
N LYS A 97 -7.06 -4.93 -8.13
CA LYS A 97 -7.59 -3.56 -8.12
C LYS A 97 -6.74 -2.60 -8.96
N ALA A 98 -5.41 -2.65 -8.81
CA ALA A 98 -4.45 -1.88 -9.58
C ALA A 98 -4.64 -2.10 -11.08
N ARG A 99 -4.80 -3.35 -11.51
CA ARG A 99 -5.06 -3.70 -12.92
C ARG A 99 -6.41 -3.17 -13.39
N ASP A 100 -7.46 -3.35 -12.60
CA ASP A 100 -8.81 -2.91 -12.97
C ASP A 100 -8.85 -1.38 -13.19
N ILE A 101 -8.14 -0.61 -12.36
CA ILE A 101 -8.03 0.84 -12.51
C ILE A 101 -7.12 1.21 -13.71
N ALA A 102 -6.00 0.52 -13.93
CA ALA A 102 -5.12 0.76 -15.07
C ALA A 102 -5.82 0.53 -16.43
N GLN A 103 -6.76 -0.42 -16.48
CA GLN A 103 -7.53 -0.76 -17.69
C GLN A 103 -8.83 0.06 -17.82
N SER A 104 -9.22 0.78 -16.76
CA SER A 104 -10.44 1.58 -16.76
C SER A 104 -10.31 2.77 -17.72
N ARG A 105 -11.44 3.17 -18.31
CA ARG A 105 -11.55 4.46 -19.03
C ARG A 105 -11.91 5.62 -18.11
N SER A 106 -12.16 5.37 -16.83
CA SER A 106 -12.39 6.41 -15.83
C SER A 106 -11.11 7.18 -15.53
N ALA A 107 -11.27 8.40 -15.00
CA ALA A 107 -10.14 9.21 -14.54
C ALA A 107 -9.63 8.78 -13.15
N ASP A 108 -10.07 7.63 -12.64
CA ASP A 108 -9.68 7.16 -11.32
C ASP A 108 -8.21 6.75 -11.28
N ARG A 109 -7.60 6.86 -10.10
CA ARG A 109 -6.18 6.56 -9.89
C ARG A 109 -6.02 5.51 -8.82
N TYR A 110 -5.11 4.58 -9.07
CA TYR A 110 -4.57 3.70 -8.05
C TYR A 110 -3.15 4.16 -7.78
N VAL A 111 -2.77 4.33 -6.52
CA VAL A 111 -1.43 4.81 -6.15
C VAL A 111 -0.93 4.05 -4.93
N ILE A 112 0.40 3.95 -4.81
CA ILE A 112 1.03 3.42 -3.61
C ILE A 112 1.48 4.60 -2.76
N ALA A 113 1.05 4.66 -1.51
CA ALA A 113 1.68 5.50 -0.50
C ALA A 113 2.81 4.69 0.16
N TYR A 114 4.03 4.89 -0.32
CA TYR A 114 5.22 4.28 0.24
C TYR A 114 5.68 5.06 1.46
N VAL A 115 5.76 4.41 2.62
CA VAL A 115 6.14 5.01 3.90
C VAL A 115 7.46 4.39 4.36
N ALA A 116 8.55 5.14 4.24
CA ALA A 116 9.85 4.70 4.72
C ALA A 116 10.12 5.19 6.15
N ASN A 117 11.03 4.50 6.85
CA ASN A 117 11.48 4.86 8.19
C ASN A 117 10.32 5.03 9.20
N VAL A 118 9.32 4.16 9.13
CA VAL A 118 8.13 4.26 9.99
C VAL A 118 8.49 4.10 11.47
N GLY A 119 7.91 4.95 12.31
CA GLY A 119 8.22 4.99 13.76
C GLY A 119 9.42 5.88 14.11
N ASN A 120 10.20 6.34 13.13
CA ASN A 120 11.23 7.36 13.32
C ASN A 120 10.73 8.73 12.83
N GLY A 121 10.01 9.46 13.69
CA GLY A 121 9.23 10.63 13.28
C GLY A 121 10.00 11.75 12.56
N ALA A 122 11.31 11.88 12.73
CA ALA A 122 12.12 12.88 12.01
C ALA A 122 12.59 12.39 10.62
N ALA A 123 12.64 11.07 10.41
CA ALA A 123 13.11 10.43 9.19
C ALA A 123 11.99 9.80 8.35
N THR A 124 10.77 9.71 8.89
CA THR A 124 9.61 9.17 8.19
C THR A 124 9.30 10.00 6.95
N THR A 125 9.27 9.35 5.79
CA THR A 125 8.87 9.96 4.51
C THR A 125 7.61 9.28 3.97
N ILE A 126 6.90 9.98 3.08
CA ILE A 126 5.77 9.43 2.35
C ILE A 126 5.94 9.81 0.88
N ASP A 127 6.09 8.80 0.03
CA ASP A 127 6.19 8.94 -1.42
C ASP A 127 4.92 8.38 -2.07
N ILE A 128 4.29 9.18 -2.93
CA ILE A 128 3.13 8.75 -3.71
C ILE A 128 3.63 8.23 -5.06
N LEU A 129 3.63 6.91 -5.22
CA LEU A 129 4.10 6.23 -6.41
C LEU A 129 2.93 5.93 -7.35
N PRO A 130 3.16 5.94 -8.68
CA PRO A 130 2.13 5.61 -9.66
C PRO A 130 1.66 4.16 -9.52
N ASN A 131 0.57 3.84 -10.19
CA ASN A 131 0.05 2.48 -10.25
C ASN A 131 1.10 1.56 -10.91
N PRO A 132 1.62 0.52 -10.23
CA PRO A 132 2.65 -0.37 -10.80
C PRO A 132 2.24 -1.10 -12.08
N LEU A 133 0.95 -1.13 -12.41
CA LEU A 133 0.40 -1.79 -13.60
C LEU A 133 -0.12 -0.81 -14.66
N ALA A 134 0.06 0.50 -14.46
CA ALA A 134 -0.27 1.53 -15.44
C ALA A 134 0.97 1.99 -16.20
N ALA A 135 0.77 2.56 -17.39
CA ALA A 135 1.86 3.01 -18.26
C ALA A 135 2.71 4.15 -17.65
N ASP A 136 2.17 4.90 -16.67
CA ASP A 136 2.91 5.96 -15.98
C ASP A 136 3.85 5.45 -14.88
N ALA A 137 3.90 4.14 -14.63
CA ALA A 137 4.92 3.53 -13.80
C ALA A 137 6.25 3.24 -14.52
N ASP A 138 6.24 3.26 -15.86
CA ASP A 138 7.44 3.00 -16.66
C ASP A 138 8.55 4.01 -16.34
N GLY A 139 9.70 3.51 -15.87
CA GLY A 139 10.85 4.33 -15.47
C GLY A 139 10.79 4.89 -14.05
N VAL A 140 9.68 4.73 -13.33
CA VAL A 140 9.54 5.06 -11.89
C VAL A 140 9.63 3.80 -11.04
N LEU A 141 9.01 2.70 -11.49
CA LEU A 141 8.99 1.41 -10.80
C LEU A 141 9.64 0.35 -11.66
N ASN A 142 10.42 -0.53 -11.03
CA ASN A 142 11.04 -1.67 -11.67
C ASN A 142 10.61 -2.95 -10.95
N ILE A 143 10.30 -4.00 -11.70
CA ILE A 143 10.02 -5.31 -11.12
C ILE A 143 11.32 -5.87 -10.58
N ALA A 144 11.44 -5.96 -9.25
CA ALA A 144 12.57 -6.58 -8.58
C ALA A 144 12.28 -8.06 -8.29
N GLY A 145 13.13 -8.96 -8.76
CA GLY A 145 13.04 -10.40 -8.52
C GLY A 145 12.81 -11.27 -9.77
N ASP A 146 13.09 -12.57 -9.65
CA ASP A 146 13.15 -13.50 -10.78
C ASP A 146 11.83 -14.21 -11.12
N SER A 147 10.72 -13.95 -10.42
CA SER A 147 9.47 -14.68 -10.72
C SER A 147 8.18 -13.94 -10.42
N ILE A 148 7.32 -13.84 -11.44
CA ILE A 148 5.88 -13.59 -11.34
C ILE A 148 5.18 -14.92 -11.59
N ARG A 149 4.34 -15.38 -10.66
CA ARG A 149 3.62 -16.66 -10.79
C ARG A 149 2.22 -16.43 -11.35
N TYR A 150 1.97 -16.97 -12.54
CA TYR A 150 0.64 -17.01 -13.14
C TYR A 150 -0.01 -18.39 -12.93
N THR A 151 -1.31 -18.41 -12.67
CA THR A 151 -2.15 -19.61 -12.74
C THR A 151 -3.24 -19.39 -13.80
N PHE A 152 -3.71 -20.46 -14.43
CA PHE A 152 -4.82 -20.40 -15.39
C PHE A 152 -5.76 -21.58 -15.19
N GLY A 153 -7.07 -21.34 -15.35
CA GLY A 153 -8.07 -22.38 -15.46
C GLY A 153 -8.39 -22.62 -16.93
N ARG A 154 -8.51 -23.88 -17.35
CA ARG A 154 -9.10 -24.21 -18.66
C ARG A 154 -10.61 -24.25 -18.50
N ARG A 155 -11.33 -23.62 -19.43
CA ARG A 155 -12.79 -23.82 -19.61
C ARG A 155 -13.03 -25.15 -20.29
#